data_AF-A0A2A4F7W5-F1
#
_entry.id   AF-A0A2A4F7W5-F1
#
_cell.length_a   1.000
_cell.length_b   1.000
_cell.length_c   1.000
_cell.angle_alpha   90.00
_cell.angle_beta   90.00
_cell.angle_gamma   90.00
#
_symmetry.space_group_name_H-M   'P 1'
#
loop_
_entity.id
_entity.type
_entity.pdbx_description
1 polymer ?
#
loop_
_entity_poly.entity_id
_entity_poly.type
_entity_poly.pdbx_seq_one_letter_code
_entity_poly.pdbx_strand_id
1 'polypeptide(L)'
;MSNTELPGVIERIHHASATASDALKPVARWLASHSLDAAMLTIEDVAAACGGSVASVNRFAKHAGYRGFAELKADLAAIVRQALQPVEKLAASSAQEGMGAWLADHQRNLAAMDSSLQTERLAQAVARIVASNAVYCLGLGLSTYLTGLLADTLMPYHRRIVWAAAGGGSEQAARHIAHIGAGDTLIAISLPRYSRDTVELARFARERGALVVALTDNPTAPLAATADIVLLAPAEHRVLSSSAVATVALIETLASEVLKATPHTKAMAATLSQTVLPYLVFDTAPSPPAKTEADTTRDNETQDVDHTHGGAGPGAPRKTHNPS
;
A
#
# COMPACT_ATOMS: atom_id res chain seq x y z
N MET A 1 24.66 4.69 -17.09
CA MET A 1 23.43 4.93 -17.89
C MET A 1 22.34 4.12 -17.21
N SER A 2 21.33 4.78 -16.64
CA SER A 2 20.30 4.12 -15.84
C SER A 2 19.53 3.13 -16.70
N ASN A 3 19.66 1.83 -16.41
CA ASN A 3 18.85 0.79 -17.01
C ASN A 3 17.46 0.89 -16.38
N THR A 4 16.64 1.82 -16.87
CA THR A 4 15.22 1.87 -16.53
C THR A 4 14.58 0.69 -17.24
N GLU A 5 14.55 -0.46 -16.57
CA GLU A 5 14.06 -1.70 -17.18
C GLU A 5 12.57 -1.55 -17.51
N LEU A 6 12.29 -1.64 -18.80
CA LEU A 6 11.01 -1.35 -19.40
C LEU A 6 10.00 -2.46 -19.04
N PRO A 7 8.68 -2.20 -19.06
CA PRO A 7 7.67 -3.25 -18.83
C PRO A 7 7.92 -4.51 -19.67
N GLY A 8 7.59 -5.71 -19.18
CA GLY A 8 8.05 -6.97 -19.80
C GLY A 8 7.72 -7.18 -21.29
N VAL A 9 6.70 -6.52 -21.86
CA VAL A 9 6.48 -6.49 -23.33
C VAL A 9 7.43 -5.50 -24.03
N ILE A 10 7.68 -4.34 -23.43
CA ILE A 10 8.64 -3.36 -23.95
C ILE A 10 10.06 -3.94 -23.87
N GLU A 11 10.43 -4.59 -22.77
CA GLU A 11 11.71 -5.30 -22.65
C GLU A 11 11.87 -6.37 -23.75
N ARG A 12 10.83 -7.18 -23.98
CA ARG A 12 10.79 -8.15 -25.09
C ARG A 12 10.92 -7.49 -26.47
N ILE A 13 10.26 -6.36 -26.71
CA ILE A 13 10.41 -5.59 -27.96
C ILE A 13 11.84 -5.10 -28.14
N HIS A 14 12.46 -4.55 -27.09
CA HIS A 14 13.84 -4.05 -27.16
C HIS A 14 14.85 -5.18 -27.40
N HIS A 15 14.71 -6.31 -26.69
CA HIS A 15 15.54 -7.49 -26.90
C HIS A 15 15.36 -8.08 -28.31
N ALA A 16 14.12 -8.20 -28.78
CA ALA A 16 13.80 -8.65 -30.13
C ALA A 16 14.36 -7.70 -31.19
N SER A 17 14.37 -6.39 -30.90
CA SER A 17 14.91 -5.37 -31.80
C SER A 17 16.43 -5.46 -31.92
N ALA A 18 17.13 -5.78 -30.83
CA ALA A 18 18.58 -5.97 -30.85
C ALA A 18 19.02 -7.21 -31.66
N THR A 19 18.14 -8.21 -31.76
CA THR A 19 18.42 -9.51 -32.42
C THR A 19 17.71 -9.67 -33.77
N ALA A 20 17.04 -8.61 -34.26
CA ALA A 20 16.25 -8.66 -35.49
C ALA A 20 17.13 -8.76 -36.75
N SER A 21 16.74 -9.64 -37.68
CA SER A 21 17.32 -9.71 -39.03
C SER A 21 17.14 -8.40 -39.80
N ASP A 22 17.95 -8.15 -40.84
CA ASP A 22 17.89 -6.93 -41.66
C ASP A 22 16.48 -6.63 -42.20
N ALA A 23 15.74 -7.66 -42.60
CA ALA A 23 14.38 -7.55 -43.11
C ALA A 23 13.36 -7.07 -42.06
N LEU A 24 13.66 -7.22 -40.76
CA LEU A 24 12.79 -6.82 -39.66
C LEU A 24 13.26 -5.54 -38.95
N LYS A 25 14.44 -5.01 -39.26
CA LYS A 25 14.99 -3.78 -38.65
C LYS A 25 14.04 -2.57 -38.73
N PRO A 26 13.33 -2.30 -39.84
CA PRO A 26 12.40 -1.18 -39.90
C PRO A 26 11.24 -1.32 -38.89
N VAL A 27 10.66 -2.51 -38.82
CA VAL A 27 9.59 -2.87 -37.87
C VAL A 27 10.09 -2.77 -36.43
N ALA A 28 11.26 -3.36 -36.15
CA ALA A 28 11.91 -3.37 -34.85
C ALA A 28 12.15 -1.95 -34.32
N ARG A 29 12.79 -1.10 -35.14
CA ARG A 29 13.09 0.29 -34.76
C ARG A 29 11.82 1.06 -34.45
N TRP A 30 10.80 0.94 -35.30
CA TRP A 30 9.56 1.67 -35.12
C TRP A 30 8.82 1.21 -33.86
N LEU A 31 8.70 -0.10 -33.62
CA LEU A 31 8.04 -0.64 -32.43
C LEU A 31 8.78 -0.31 -31.13
N ALA A 32 10.12 -0.26 -31.14
CA ALA A 32 10.90 0.12 -29.96
C ALA A 32 10.72 1.60 -29.59
N SER A 33 10.51 2.49 -30.57
CA SER A 33 10.31 3.92 -30.32
C SER A 33 8.84 4.32 -30.13
N HIS A 34 7.90 3.54 -30.64
CA HIS A 34 6.46 3.86 -30.67
C HIS A 34 5.60 2.73 -30.07
N SER A 35 6.11 2.04 -29.05
CA SER A 35 5.43 0.86 -28.48
C SER A 35 4.02 1.18 -27.95
N LEU A 36 3.81 2.37 -27.38
CA LEU A 36 2.51 2.78 -26.87
C LEU A 36 1.54 3.14 -28.01
N ASP A 37 2.02 3.77 -29.08
CA ASP A 37 1.21 4.08 -30.27
C ASP A 37 0.75 2.78 -30.95
N ALA A 38 1.64 1.79 -31.03
CA ALA A 38 1.33 0.47 -31.58
C ALA A 38 0.17 -0.24 -30.85
N ALA A 39 -0.09 0.10 -29.58
CA ALA A 39 -1.24 -0.40 -28.83
C ALA A 39 -2.58 0.09 -29.40
N MET A 40 -2.60 1.24 -30.07
CA MET A 40 -3.79 1.92 -30.57
C MET A 40 -4.00 1.73 -32.09
N LEU A 41 -2.96 1.33 -32.82
CA LEU A 41 -2.98 1.18 -34.28
C LEU A 41 -3.38 -0.22 -34.77
N THR A 42 -3.90 -0.33 -36.00
CA THR A 42 -4.10 -1.64 -36.66
C THR A 42 -2.76 -2.21 -37.16
N ILE A 43 -2.74 -3.49 -37.58
CA ILE A 43 -1.51 -4.07 -38.12
C ILE A 43 -1.11 -3.43 -39.46
N GLU A 44 -2.10 -2.99 -40.24
CA GLU A 44 -1.94 -2.25 -41.48
C GLU A 44 -1.33 -0.87 -41.22
N ASP A 45 -1.83 -0.14 -40.22
CA ASP A 45 -1.29 1.17 -39.83
C ASP A 45 0.16 1.05 -39.35
N VAL A 46 0.48 0.04 -38.54
CA VAL A 46 1.85 -0.21 -38.08
C VAL A 46 2.75 -0.58 -39.26
N ALA A 47 2.27 -1.43 -40.19
CA ALA A 47 3.03 -1.79 -41.39
C ALA A 47 3.34 -0.56 -42.24
N ALA A 48 2.36 0.32 -42.45
CA ALA A 48 2.54 1.58 -43.15
C ALA A 48 3.53 2.50 -42.42
N ALA A 49 3.38 2.69 -41.11
CA ALA A 49 4.21 3.59 -40.30
C ALA A 49 5.68 3.16 -40.22
N CYS A 50 5.96 1.85 -40.25
CA CYS A 50 7.32 1.32 -40.23
C CYS A 50 7.94 1.09 -41.63
N GLY A 51 7.20 1.37 -42.71
CA GLY A 51 7.65 1.09 -44.08
C GLY A 51 7.78 -0.41 -44.38
N GLY A 52 7.03 -1.25 -43.67
CA GLY A 52 7.05 -2.70 -43.78
C GLY A 52 5.76 -3.28 -44.37
N SER A 53 5.61 -4.60 -44.24
CA SER A 53 4.37 -5.31 -44.60
C SER A 53 3.74 -5.94 -43.37
N VAL A 54 2.43 -6.21 -43.43
CA VAL A 54 1.68 -6.96 -42.40
C VAL A 54 2.39 -8.27 -42.03
N ALA A 55 2.94 -8.97 -43.03
CA ALA A 55 3.73 -10.19 -42.81
C ALA A 55 5.02 -9.93 -42.01
N SER A 56 5.69 -8.81 -42.24
CA SER A 56 6.90 -8.42 -41.52
C SER A 56 6.60 -8.02 -40.07
N VAL A 57 5.49 -7.32 -39.83
CA VAL A 57 4.99 -7.00 -38.47
C VAL A 57 4.66 -8.28 -37.69
N ASN A 58 3.96 -9.24 -38.31
CA ASN A 58 3.68 -10.53 -37.67
C ASN A 58 4.95 -11.36 -37.42
N ARG A 59 5.90 -11.37 -38.34
CA ARG A 59 7.20 -12.06 -38.13
C ARG A 59 7.99 -11.44 -36.99
N PHE A 60 7.99 -10.12 -36.87
CA PHE A 60 8.64 -9.46 -35.74
C PHE A 60 7.95 -9.80 -34.41
N ALA A 61 6.62 -9.78 -34.34
CA ALA A 61 5.91 -10.19 -33.13
C ALA A 61 6.26 -11.63 -32.71
N LYS A 62 6.36 -12.56 -33.68
CA LYS A 62 6.84 -13.92 -33.43
C LYS A 62 8.27 -13.98 -32.94
N HIS A 63 9.15 -13.18 -33.53
CA HIS A 63 10.54 -13.03 -33.08
C HIS A 63 10.63 -12.49 -31.64
N ALA A 64 9.70 -11.64 -31.23
CA ALA A 64 9.57 -11.13 -29.87
C ALA A 64 8.90 -12.11 -28.87
N GLY A 65 8.61 -13.35 -29.30
CA GLY A 65 8.05 -14.40 -28.44
C GLY A 65 6.52 -14.43 -28.36
N TYR A 66 5.83 -13.79 -29.31
CA TYR A 66 4.36 -13.78 -29.39
C TYR A 66 3.84 -14.69 -30.51
N ARG A 67 2.57 -15.12 -30.45
CA ARG A 67 1.91 -15.87 -31.53
C ARG A 67 1.71 -15.03 -32.79
N GLY A 68 1.64 -13.71 -32.65
CA GLY A 68 1.50 -12.73 -33.72
C GLY A 68 1.24 -11.34 -33.18
N PHE A 69 1.02 -10.37 -34.07
CA PHE A 69 0.86 -8.96 -33.67
C PHE A 69 -0.35 -8.73 -32.76
N ALA A 70 -1.44 -9.50 -32.93
CA ALA A 70 -2.62 -9.36 -32.09
C ALA A 70 -2.33 -9.60 -30.59
N GLU A 71 -1.49 -10.59 -30.28
CA GLU A 71 -1.10 -10.89 -28.90
C GLU A 71 -0.13 -9.83 -28.35
N LEU A 72 0.85 -9.41 -29.16
CA LEU A 72 1.74 -8.29 -28.83
C LEU A 72 0.94 -7.01 -28.53
N LYS A 73 -0.03 -6.67 -29.39
CA LYS A 73 -0.91 -5.51 -29.24
C LYS A 73 -1.76 -5.62 -27.97
N ALA A 74 -2.26 -6.81 -27.62
CA ALA A 74 -3.03 -7.00 -26.40
C ALA A 74 -2.20 -6.70 -25.14
N ASP A 75 -0.94 -7.16 -25.09
CA ASP A 75 0.00 -6.85 -24.00
C ASP A 75 0.30 -5.33 -23.93
N LEU A 76 0.56 -4.70 -25.08
CA LEU A 76 0.79 -3.25 -25.15
C LEU A 76 -0.45 -2.45 -24.73
N ALA A 77 -1.64 -2.87 -25.14
CA ALA A 77 -2.90 -2.25 -24.75
C ALA A 77 -3.18 -2.41 -23.26
N ALA A 78 -2.78 -3.53 -22.64
CA ALA A 78 -2.86 -3.71 -21.19
C ALA A 78 -2.01 -2.67 -20.43
N ILE A 79 -0.79 -2.38 -20.92
CA ILE A 79 0.06 -1.32 -20.35
C ILE A 79 -0.59 0.04 -20.51
N VAL A 80 -1.06 0.39 -21.70
CA VAL A 80 -1.68 1.70 -21.94
C VAL A 80 -2.91 1.87 -21.05
N ARG A 81 -3.76 0.83 -20.95
CA ARG A 81 -4.90 0.85 -20.03
C ARG A 81 -4.43 1.11 -18.60
N GLN A 82 -3.45 0.35 -18.09
CA GLN A 82 -2.93 0.55 -16.74
C GLN A 82 -2.35 1.96 -16.52
N ALA A 83 -1.71 2.54 -17.54
CA ALA A 83 -1.17 3.91 -17.48
C ALA A 83 -2.29 4.98 -17.50
N LEU A 84 -3.38 4.75 -18.24
CA LEU A 84 -4.52 5.67 -18.35
C LEU A 84 -5.56 5.52 -17.25
N GLN A 85 -5.54 4.43 -16.47
CA GLN A 85 -6.49 4.18 -15.37
C GLN A 85 -6.73 5.40 -14.46
N PRO A 86 -5.71 6.18 -14.00
CA PRO A 86 -5.95 7.38 -13.20
C PRO A 86 -6.74 8.47 -13.94
N VAL A 87 -6.54 8.61 -15.26
CA VAL A 87 -7.25 9.59 -16.10
C VAL A 87 -8.70 9.17 -16.27
N GLU A 88 -8.96 7.89 -16.54
CA GLU A 88 -10.31 7.32 -16.63
C GLU A 88 -11.07 7.49 -15.31
N LYS A 89 -10.39 7.19 -14.19
CA LYS A 89 -10.87 7.39 -12.83
C LYS A 89 -11.27 8.84 -12.54
N LEU A 90 -10.41 9.78 -12.93
CA LEU A 90 -10.70 11.21 -12.79
C LEU A 90 -11.88 11.65 -13.67
N ALA A 91 -11.96 11.17 -14.92
CA ALA A 91 -13.06 11.48 -15.82
C ALA A 91 -14.41 10.90 -15.35
N ALA A 92 -14.39 9.76 -14.65
CA ALA A 92 -15.57 9.13 -14.06
C ALA A 92 -15.98 9.73 -12.72
N SER A 93 -15.07 10.42 -12.00
CA SER A 93 -15.40 11.10 -10.76
C SER A 93 -16.33 12.29 -11.04
N SER A 94 -17.47 12.33 -10.37
CA SER A 94 -18.43 13.40 -10.58
C SER A 94 -17.96 14.68 -9.88
N ALA A 95 -18.16 15.84 -10.52
CA ALA A 95 -17.79 17.14 -9.95
C ALA A 95 -18.55 17.50 -8.64
N GLN A 96 -19.48 16.66 -8.18
CA GLN A 96 -20.30 16.88 -6.98
C GLN A 96 -19.89 16.02 -5.77
N GLU A 97 -18.81 15.25 -5.84
CA GLU A 97 -18.37 14.42 -4.69
C GLU A 97 -17.71 15.27 -3.59
N GLY A 98 -18.50 15.60 -2.56
CA GLY A 98 -18.00 16.26 -1.35
C GLY A 98 -17.12 15.35 -0.47
N MET A 99 -16.43 15.95 0.51
CA MET A 99 -15.51 15.29 1.46
C MET A 99 -16.04 13.95 2.04
N GLY A 100 -17.36 13.86 2.30
CA GLY A 100 -17.99 12.67 2.87
C GLY A 100 -17.87 11.41 2.00
N ALA A 101 -17.90 11.53 0.68
CA ALA A 101 -17.75 10.37 -0.22
C ALA A 101 -16.32 9.80 -0.13
N TRP A 102 -15.32 10.67 -0.10
CA TRP A 102 -13.91 10.30 0.06
C TRP A 102 -13.65 9.61 1.40
N LEU A 103 -14.20 10.13 2.49
CA LEU A 103 -14.12 9.50 3.81
C LEU A 103 -14.77 8.11 3.82
N ALA A 104 -15.95 7.97 3.21
CA ALA A 104 -16.63 6.68 3.12
C ALA A 104 -15.79 5.64 2.36
N ASP A 105 -15.08 6.03 1.30
CA ASP A 105 -14.17 5.13 0.59
C ASP A 105 -12.98 4.67 1.44
N HIS A 106 -12.39 5.59 2.20
CA HIS A 106 -11.31 5.26 3.13
C HIS A 106 -11.79 4.35 4.26
N GLN A 107 -13.00 4.59 4.79
CA GLN A 107 -13.64 3.70 5.77
C GLN A 107 -13.88 2.31 5.19
N ARG A 108 -14.30 2.19 3.92
CA ARG A 108 -14.46 0.88 3.25
C ARG A 108 -13.14 0.13 3.15
N ASN A 109 -12.03 0.80 2.83
CA ASN A 109 -10.71 0.15 2.80
C ASN A 109 -10.31 -0.40 4.18
N LEU A 110 -10.57 0.35 5.26
CA LEU A 110 -10.31 -0.11 6.63
C LEU A 110 -11.23 -1.28 7.01
N ALA A 111 -12.52 -1.19 6.70
CA ALA A 111 -13.48 -2.24 7.00
C ALA A 111 -13.23 -3.54 6.20
N ALA A 112 -12.67 -3.43 5.00
CA ALA A 112 -12.29 -4.57 4.17
C ALA A 112 -11.00 -5.26 4.64
N MET A 113 -10.24 -4.65 5.55
CA MET A 113 -9.06 -5.26 6.14
C MET A 113 -9.49 -6.35 7.14
N ASP A 114 -9.52 -7.60 6.67
CA ASP A 114 -9.92 -8.74 7.50
C ASP A 114 -8.87 -9.02 8.58
N SER A 115 -9.19 -8.65 9.82
CA SER A 115 -8.30 -8.84 10.97
C SER A 115 -8.11 -10.32 11.33
N SER A 116 -9.11 -11.17 11.08
CA SER A 116 -9.05 -12.59 11.42
C SER A 116 -8.00 -13.33 10.57
N LEU A 117 -7.93 -13.00 9.28
CA LEU A 117 -6.97 -13.59 8.34
C LEU A 117 -5.53 -13.08 8.52
N GLN A 118 -5.37 -11.97 9.24
CA GLN A 118 -4.08 -11.31 9.42
C GLN A 118 -3.48 -11.49 10.81
N THR A 119 -4.28 -11.81 11.83
CA THR A 119 -3.81 -11.89 13.23
C THR A 119 -2.60 -12.82 13.39
N GLU A 120 -2.68 -14.03 12.85
CA GLU A 120 -1.57 -14.99 12.94
C GLU A 120 -0.33 -14.52 12.15
N ARG A 121 -0.54 -14.01 10.93
CA ARG A 121 0.55 -13.50 10.08
C ARG A 121 1.23 -12.28 10.68
N LEU A 122 0.46 -11.41 11.33
CA LEU A 122 0.96 -10.26 12.06
C LEU A 122 1.83 -10.71 13.23
N ALA A 123 1.36 -11.67 14.04
CA ALA A 123 2.15 -12.23 15.14
C ALA A 123 3.46 -12.87 14.64
N GLN A 124 3.41 -13.61 13.53
CA GLN A 124 4.60 -14.17 12.88
C GLN A 124 5.56 -13.07 12.42
N ALA A 125 5.06 -12.03 11.74
CA ALA A 125 5.89 -10.90 11.29
C ALA A 125 6.56 -10.20 12.47
N VAL A 126 5.81 -9.90 13.54
CA VAL A 126 6.31 -9.28 14.77
C VAL A 126 7.43 -10.10 15.39
N ALA A 127 7.23 -11.41 15.57
CA ALA A 127 8.24 -12.29 16.15
C ALA A 127 9.54 -12.29 15.33
N ARG A 128 9.42 -12.27 14.00
CA ARG A 128 10.57 -12.25 13.09
C ARG A 128 11.28 -10.90 13.06
N ILE A 129 10.53 -9.80 13.14
CA ILE A 129 11.09 -8.45 13.22
C ILE A 129 11.91 -8.30 14.50
N VAL A 130 11.32 -8.66 15.67
CA VAL A 130 11.98 -8.54 16.98
C VAL A 130 13.27 -9.38 17.07
N ALA A 131 13.27 -10.57 16.45
CA ALA A 131 14.41 -11.48 16.46
C ALA A 131 15.49 -11.17 15.38
N SER A 132 15.27 -10.19 14.50
CA SER A 132 16.15 -9.95 13.36
C SER A 132 17.43 -9.18 13.73
N ASN A 133 18.49 -9.39 12.96
CA ASN A 133 19.73 -8.62 13.09
C ASN A 133 19.55 -7.18 12.58
N ALA A 134 18.87 -7.03 11.45
CA ALA A 134 18.47 -5.77 10.86
C ALA A 134 17.10 -5.89 10.18
N VAL A 135 16.35 -4.79 10.19
CA VAL A 135 15.11 -4.65 9.42
C VAL A 135 15.34 -3.64 8.31
N TYR A 136 15.07 -4.05 7.08
CA TYR A 136 15.12 -3.19 5.91
C TYR A 136 13.69 -2.84 5.50
N CYS A 137 13.38 -1.54 5.36
CA CYS A 137 12.07 -1.07 4.91
C CYS A 137 12.20 -0.60 3.45
N LEU A 138 11.53 -1.29 2.53
CA LEU A 138 11.65 -1.09 1.09
C LEU A 138 10.33 -0.72 0.43
N GLY A 139 10.28 0.45 -0.19
CA GLY A 139 9.19 0.89 -1.04
C GLY A 139 9.73 1.89 -2.04
N LEU A 140 9.17 1.90 -3.26
CA LEU A 140 9.56 2.83 -4.32
C LEU A 140 8.37 3.69 -4.74
N GLY A 141 8.65 4.84 -5.37
CA GLY A 141 7.61 5.83 -5.65
C GLY A 141 6.96 6.32 -4.36
N LEU A 142 5.63 6.43 -4.32
CA LEU A 142 4.90 6.88 -3.12
C LEU A 142 5.08 5.93 -1.93
N SER A 143 5.27 4.63 -2.16
CA SER A 143 5.48 3.65 -1.09
C SER A 143 6.78 3.89 -0.31
N THR A 144 7.76 4.64 -0.86
CA THR A 144 8.98 4.99 -0.10
C THR A 144 8.64 5.79 1.16
N TYR A 145 7.64 6.66 1.13
CA TYR A 145 7.27 7.48 2.27
C TYR A 145 6.55 6.68 3.35
N LEU A 146 5.78 5.67 2.95
CA LEU A 146 5.18 4.71 3.89
C LEU A 146 6.26 3.86 4.58
N THR A 147 7.28 3.43 3.83
CA THR A 147 8.42 2.74 4.45
C THR A 147 9.31 3.64 5.30
N GLY A 148 9.36 4.94 5.00
CA GLY A 148 10.01 5.94 5.86
C GLY A 148 9.27 6.07 7.18
N LEU A 149 7.94 6.25 7.14
CA LEU A 149 7.09 6.26 8.34
C LEU A 149 7.28 4.99 9.18
N LEU A 150 7.25 3.82 8.54
CA LEU A 150 7.49 2.55 9.23
C LEU A 150 8.90 2.49 9.84
N ALA A 151 9.93 2.89 9.08
CA ALA A 151 11.31 2.87 9.55
C ALA A 151 11.51 3.80 10.76
N ASP A 152 11.02 5.04 10.69
CA ASP A 152 11.13 6.02 11.77
C ASP A 152 10.34 5.58 13.02
N THR A 153 9.18 4.93 12.83
CA THR A 153 8.38 4.41 13.95
C THR A 153 9.08 3.24 14.65
N LEU A 154 9.77 2.36 13.90
CA LEU A 154 10.48 1.20 14.45
C LEU A 154 11.88 1.54 14.98
N MET A 155 12.53 2.60 14.47
CA MET A 155 13.91 2.97 14.78
C MET A 155 14.23 3.02 16.29
N PRO A 156 13.36 3.55 17.17
CA PRO A 156 13.65 3.59 18.61
C PRO A 156 13.61 2.21 19.29
N TYR A 157 13.09 1.18 18.64
CA TYR A 157 12.71 -0.09 19.25
C TYR A 157 13.34 -1.31 18.58
N HIS A 158 14.26 -1.09 17.65
CA HIS A 158 15.02 -2.14 17.00
C HIS A 158 16.46 -1.69 16.84
N ARG A 159 17.40 -2.64 16.96
CA ARG A 159 18.83 -2.33 17.01
C ARG A 159 19.36 -1.73 15.70
N ARG A 160 18.77 -2.12 14.57
CA ARG A 160 19.15 -1.64 13.24
C ARG A 160 17.94 -1.63 12.33
N ILE A 161 17.52 -0.44 11.93
CA ILE A 161 16.50 -0.20 10.90
C ILE A 161 17.16 0.51 9.72
N VAL A 162 16.84 0.10 8.50
CA VAL A 162 17.36 0.70 7.28
C VAL A 162 16.19 1.09 6.38
N TRP A 163 15.99 2.39 6.16
CA TRP A 163 15.10 2.87 5.12
C TRP A 163 15.80 2.75 3.76
N ALA A 164 15.50 1.68 3.02
CA ALA A 164 16.32 1.26 1.90
C ALA A 164 16.36 2.29 0.77
N ALA A 165 15.20 2.76 0.29
CA ALA A 165 15.18 3.72 -0.81
C ALA A 165 15.52 5.15 -0.37
N ALA A 166 15.10 5.56 0.83
CA ALA A 166 15.33 6.90 1.38
C ALA A 166 15.01 8.06 0.40
N GLY A 167 13.98 7.89 -0.44
CA GLY A 167 13.63 8.85 -1.50
C GLY A 167 14.59 8.87 -2.70
N GLY A 168 15.70 8.15 -2.65
CA GLY A 168 16.71 8.07 -3.72
C GLY A 168 16.48 6.97 -4.77
N GLY A 169 15.31 6.33 -4.75
CA GLY A 169 14.90 5.37 -5.77
C GLY A 169 15.62 4.02 -5.73
N SER A 170 15.56 3.30 -6.85
CA SER A 170 15.98 1.89 -6.95
C SER A 170 17.47 1.68 -6.73
N GLU A 171 18.32 2.60 -7.21
CA GLU A 171 19.76 2.49 -7.04
C GLU A 171 20.16 2.59 -5.57
N GLN A 172 19.59 3.56 -4.84
CA GLN A 172 19.85 3.71 -3.40
C GLN A 172 19.32 2.51 -2.62
N ALA A 173 18.11 2.03 -2.96
CA ALA A 173 17.56 0.82 -2.38
C ALA A 173 18.50 -0.38 -2.56
N ALA A 174 19.00 -0.61 -3.79
CA ALA A 174 19.92 -1.71 -4.09
C ALA A 174 21.23 -1.60 -3.30
N ARG A 175 21.80 -0.40 -3.17
CA ARG A 175 23.01 -0.16 -2.35
C ARG A 175 22.77 -0.49 -0.88
N HIS A 176 21.67 -0.03 -0.31
CA HIS A 176 21.38 -0.25 1.11
C HIS A 176 21.07 -1.71 1.45
N ILE A 177 20.46 -2.47 0.52
CA ILE A 177 20.18 -3.90 0.75
C ILE A 177 21.31 -4.83 0.26
N ALA A 178 22.43 -4.31 -0.24
CA ALA A 178 23.47 -5.13 -0.89
C ALA A 178 24.01 -6.28 -0.01
N HIS A 179 23.99 -6.10 1.31
CA HIS A 179 24.47 -7.07 2.30
C HIS A 179 23.35 -7.74 3.11
N ILE A 180 22.09 -7.60 2.70
CA ILE A 180 20.97 -8.26 3.35
C ILE A 180 21.13 -9.79 3.25
N GLY A 181 20.79 -10.52 4.31
CA GLY A 181 20.88 -11.99 4.26
C GLY A 181 20.23 -12.70 5.44
N ALA A 182 20.70 -13.92 5.71
CA ALA A 182 20.17 -14.75 6.78
C ALA A 182 20.17 -14.04 8.15
N GLY A 183 19.02 -14.06 8.82
CA GLY A 183 18.80 -13.39 10.09
C GLY A 183 18.32 -11.94 9.96
N ASP A 184 18.31 -11.36 8.77
CA ASP A 184 17.67 -10.08 8.50
C ASP A 184 16.20 -10.26 8.08
N THR A 185 15.43 -9.19 8.24
CA THR A 185 14.05 -9.09 7.76
C THR A 185 13.91 -7.91 6.78
N LEU A 186 13.33 -8.15 5.61
CA LEU A 186 12.88 -7.10 4.69
C LEU A 186 11.37 -6.91 4.84
N ILE A 187 10.94 -5.70 5.16
CA ILE A 187 9.54 -5.29 5.06
C ILE A 187 9.38 -4.47 3.77
N ALA A 188 8.69 -5.05 2.79
CA ALA A 188 8.47 -4.43 1.49
C ALA A 188 7.02 -3.94 1.37
N ILE A 189 6.83 -2.70 0.92
CA ILE A 189 5.51 -2.11 0.63
C ILE A 189 5.39 -1.90 -0.88
N SER A 190 4.36 -2.50 -1.49
CA SER A 190 4.01 -2.30 -2.90
C SER A 190 2.49 -2.28 -3.07
N LEU A 191 1.99 -1.17 -3.62
CA LEU A 191 0.56 -0.90 -3.83
C LEU A 191 0.28 -0.76 -5.34
N PRO A 192 -1.01 -0.74 -5.77
CA PRO A 192 -1.38 -0.70 -7.19
C PRO A 192 -0.58 0.32 -8.02
N ARG A 193 -0.24 -0.09 -9.26
CA ARG A 193 0.96 0.34 -10.01
C ARG A 193 2.25 -0.15 -9.35
N TYR A 194 2.24 -1.45 -9.04
CA TYR A 194 3.33 -2.17 -8.39
C TYR A 194 4.67 -1.90 -9.07
N SER A 195 5.63 -1.42 -8.28
CA SER A 195 6.99 -1.22 -8.76
C SER A 195 7.65 -2.58 -9.01
N ARG A 196 8.07 -2.83 -10.25
CA ARG A 196 8.87 -4.02 -10.61
C ARG A 196 10.12 -4.11 -9.75
N ASP A 197 10.84 -3.00 -9.60
CA ASP A 197 12.08 -2.94 -8.83
C ASP A 197 11.87 -3.29 -7.35
N THR A 198 10.72 -2.93 -6.75
CA THR A 198 10.42 -3.34 -5.37
C THR A 198 10.29 -4.87 -5.27
N VAL A 199 9.65 -5.49 -6.26
CA VAL A 199 9.47 -6.96 -6.31
C VAL A 199 10.81 -7.66 -6.55
N GLU A 200 11.61 -7.16 -7.49
CA GLU A 200 12.93 -7.73 -7.80
C GLU A 200 13.90 -7.60 -6.62
N LEU A 201 13.94 -6.45 -5.95
CA LEU A 201 14.75 -6.25 -4.75
C LEU A 201 14.27 -7.09 -3.56
N ALA A 202 12.96 -7.33 -3.45
CA ALA A 202 12.42 -8.27 -2.47
C ALA A 202 12.85 -9.72 -2.77
N ARG A 203 12.86 -10.11 -4.05
CA ARG A 203 13.35 -11.43 -4.48
C ARG A 203 14.83 -11.59 -4.18
N PHE A 204 15.63 -10.58 -4.53
CA PHE A 204 17.06 -10.52 -4.23
C PHE A 204 17.36 -10.73 -2.73
N ALA A 205 16.54 -10.16 -1.85
CA ALA A 205 16.69 -10.34 -0.41
C ALA A 205 16.36 -11.76 0.03
N ARG A 206 15.24 -12.32 -0.47
CA ARG A 206 14.83 -13.70 -0.18
C ARG A 206 15.86 -14.72 -0.64
N GLU A 207 16.42 -14.54 -1.84
CA GLU A 207 17.47 -15.41 -2.38
C GLU A 207 18.75 -15.42 -1.53
N ARG A 208 18.99 -14.37 -0.73
CA ARG A 208 20.10 -14.29 0.25
C ARG A 208 19.73 -14.84 1.64
N GLY A 209 18.53 -15.39 1.79
CA GLY A 209 18.05 -16.00 3.02
C GLY A 209 17.46 -15.02 4.04
N ALA A 210 17.26 -13.76 3.67
CA ALA A 210 16.49 -12.83 4.50
C ALA A 210 15.00 -13.21 4.47
N LEU A 211 14.29 -12.97 5.57
CA LEU A 211 12.84 -13.13 5.60
C LEU A 211 12.18 -11.92 4.93
N VAL A 212 11.21 -12.15 4.05
CA VAL A 212 10.45 -11.08 3.39
C VAL A 212 9.02 -11.01 3.93
N VAL A 213 8.68 -9.86 4.51
CA VAL A 213 7.30 -9.47 4.88
C VAL A 213 6.78 -8.49 3.84
N ALA A 214 5.68 -8.83 3.17
CA ALA A 214 5.01 -7.94 2.22
C ALA A 214 3.80 -7.26 2.86
N LEU A 215 3.71 -5.95 2.65
CA LEU A 215 2.50 -5.15 2.85
C LEU A 215 1.98 -4.72 1.47
N THR A 216 0.83 -5.25 1.09
CA THR A 216 0.23 -5.02 -0.24
C THR A 216 -1.29 -5.06 -0.17
N ASP A 217 -1.99 -4.76 -1.25
CA ASP A 217 -3.44 -4.57 -1.23
C ASP A 217 -4.27 -5.84 -1.41
N ASN A 218 -3.71 -6.88 -2.05
CA ASN A 218 -4.43 -8.13 -2.30
C ASN A 218 -3.48 -9.35 -2.42
N PRO A 219 -4.00 -10.59 -2.30
CA PRO A 219 -3.17 -11.81 -2.36
C PRO A 219 -2.51 -12.10 -3.71
N THR A 220 -3.02 -11.53 -4.81
CA THR A 220 -2.50 -11.75 -6.17
C THR A 220 -1.52 -10.65 -6.60
N ALA A 221 -1.23 -9.68 -5.72
CA ALA A 221 -0.24 -8.65 -5.97
C ALA A 221 1.14 -9.27 -6.22
N PRO A 222 1.94 -8.76 -7.18
CA PRO A 222 3.23 -9.36 -7.55
C PRO A 222 4.20 -9.55 -6.38
N LEU A 223 4.16 -8.66 -5.39
CA LEU A 223 5.00 -8.76 -4.19
C LEU A 223 4.63 -9.96 -3.30
N ALA A 224 3.35 -10.34 -3.25
CA ALA A 224 2.86 -11.42 -2.39
C ALA A 224 3.49 -12.78 -2.74
N ALA A 225 3.71 -13.05 -4.04
CA ALA A 225 4.35 -14.28 -4.50
C ALA A 225 5.82 -14.42 -4.05
N THR A 226 6.48 -13.29 -3.77
CA THR A 226 7.89 -13.25 -3.38
C THR A 226 8.08 -13.29 -1.86
N ALA A 227 7.03 -13.04 -1.07
CA ALA A 227 7.14 -12.92 0.37
C ALA A 227 6.97 -14.24 1.13
N ASP A 228 7.55 -14.30 2.33
CA ASP A 228 7.32 -15.39 3.28
C ASP A 228 6.08 -15.11 4.14
N ILE A 229 5.79 -13.84 4.43
CA ILE A 229 4.60 -13.39 5.17
C ILE A 229 3.93 -12.25 4.40
N VAL A 230 2.62 -12.33 4.21
CA VAL A 230 1.83 -11.31 3.49
C VAL A 230 0.76 -10.72 4.40
N LEU A 231 0.88 -9.41 4.66
CA LEU A 231 -0.11 -8.58 5.31
C LEU A 231 -0.84 -7.74 4.25
N LEU A 232 -2.16 -7.72 4.33
CA LEU A 232 -3.07 -7.16 3.33
C LEU A 232 -3.68 -5.86 3.82
N ALA A 233 -3.53 -4.81 3.03
CA ALA A 233 -4.08 -3.48 3.26
C ALA A 233 -4.82 -3.00 2.01
N PRO A 234 -6.14 -3.24 1.90
CA PRO A 234 -6.94 -2.81 0.76
C PRO A 234 -6.70 -1.34 0.42
N ALA A 235 -6.50 -1.06 -0.87
CA ALA A 235 -5.98 0.23 -1.34
C ALA A 235 -6.84 0.83 -2.45
N GLU A 236 -8.13 0.51 -2.52
CA GLU A 236 -9.04 1.03 -3.53
C GLU A 236 -9.13 2.57 -3.42
N HIS A 237 -9.08 3.26 -4.56
CA HIS A 237 -9.22 4.70 -4.63
C HIS A 237 -9.90 5.13 -5.93
N ARG A 238 -10.85 6.07 -5.86
CA ARG A 238 -11.63 6.53 -7.03
C ARG A 238 -10.83 7.33 -8.04
N VAL A 239 -9.88 8.16 -7.59
CA VAL A 239 -9.05 9.01 -8.46
C VAL A 239 -7.57 8.59 -8.51
N LEU A 240 -6.89 8.56 -7.36
CA LEU A 240 -5.49 8.17 -7.25
C LEU A 240 -5.25 6.69 -7.61
N SER A 241 -3.97 6.34 -7.78
CA SER A 241 -3.56 4.96 -8.06
C SER A 241 -3.97 4.01 -6.94
N SER A 242 -3.86 4.46 -5.68
CA SER A 242 -4.13 3.66 -4.50
C SER A 242 -4.39 4.55 -3.28
N SER A 243 -5.21 4.08 -2.34
CA SER A 243 -5.32 4.67 -0.99
C SER A 243 -4.23 4.12 -0.08
N ALA A 244 -3.62 4.98 0.74
CA ALA A 244 -2.63 4.57 1.74
C ALA A 244 -3.24 4.31 3.12
N VAL A 245 -4.53 4.58 3.34
CA VAL A 245 -5.14 4.63 4.67
C VAL A 245 -5.04 3.29 5.40
N ALA A 246 -5.43 2.19 4.76
CA ALA A 246 -5.31 0.86 5.37
C ALA A 246 -3.84 0.47 5.61
N THR A 247 -2.92 0.88 4.71
CA THR A 247 -1.49 0.61 4.88
C THR A 247 -0.91 1.36 6.07
N VAL A 248 -1.30 2.62 6.28
CA VAL A 248 -0.89 3.41 7.46
C VAL A 248 -1.42 2.76 8.74
N ALA A 249 -2.70 2.39 8.78
CA ALA A 249 -3.28 1.70 9.94
C ALA A 249 -2.53 0.38 10.23
N LEU A 250 -2.15 -0.38 9.20
CA LEU A 250 -1.38 -1.60 9.34
C LEU A 250 0.07 -1.36 9.79
N ILE A 251 0.71 -0.28 9.32
CA ILE A 251 2.04 0.15 9.79
C ILE A 251 1.99 0.48 11.29
N GLU A 252 1.02 1.28 11.73
CA GLU A 252 0.86 1.64 13.14
C GLU A 252 0.57 0.42 14.01
N THR A 253 -0.26 -0.51 13.51
CA THR A 253 -0.58 -1.77 14.18
C THR A 253 0.66 -2.65 14.32
N LEU A 254 1.40 -2.85 13.22
CA LEU A 254 2.64 -3.63 13.20
C LEU A 254 3.67 -3.04 14.15
N ALA A 255 3.90 -1.72 14.09
CA ALA A 255 4.85 -1.05 14.95
C ALA A 255 4.45 -1.12 16.43
N SER A 256 3.16 -0.98 16.74
CA SER A 256 2.64 -1.12 18.10
C SER A 256 2.85 -2.53 18.67
N GLU A 257 2.64 -3.57 17.86
CA GLU A 257 2.86 -4.95 18.28
C GLU A 257 4.36 -5.28 18.41
N VAL A 258 5.21 -4.79 17.50
CA VAL A 258 6.67 -4.88 17.65
C VAL A 258 7.13 -4.21 18.94
N LEU A 259 6.65 -3.00 19.22
CA LEU A 259 6.94 -2.25 20.43
C LEU A 259 6.60 -3.06 21.70
N LYS A 260 5.40 -3.66 21.75
CA LYS A 260 4.96 -4.49 22.89
C LYS A 260 5.81 -5.74 23.07
N ALA A 261 6.27 -6.33 21.97
CA ALA A 261 7.06 -7.56 21.98
C ALA A 261 8.56 -7.32 22.24
N THR A 262 9.09 -6.12 22.00
CA THR A 262 10.49 -5.78 22.25
C THR A 262 10.81 -5.73 23.76
N PRO A 263 11.86 -6.43 24.23
CA PRO A 263 12.33 -6.32 25.61
C PRO A 263 12.81 -4.91 25.96
N HIS A 264 12.65 -4.50 27.23
CA HIS A 264 13.06 -3.17 27.72
C HIS A 264 12.42 -1.96 27.02
N THR A 265 11.36 -2.16 26.23
CA THR A 265 10.63 -1.10 25.53
C THR A 265 10.30 0.11 26.39
N LYS A 266 9.87 -0.09 27.65
CA LYS A 266 9.55 1.04 28.55
C LYS A 266 10.74 1.97 28.79
N ALA A 267 11.94 1.40 28.94
CA ALA A 267 13.15 2.18 29.11
C ALA A 267 13.53 2.90 27.81
N MET A 268 13.46 2.22 26.67
CA MET A 268 13.72 2.82 25.35
C MET A 268 12.75 3.98 25.06
N ALA A 269 11.46 3.80 25.35
CA ALA A 269 10.44 4.83 25.21
C ALA A 269 10.71 6.02 26.14
N ALA A 270 11.11 5.79 27.39
CA ALA A 270 11.47 6.87 28.32
C ALA A 270 12.69 7.67 27.82
N THR A 271 13.73 6.98 27.34
CA THR A 271 14.92 7.63 26.76
C THR A 271 14.56 8.43 25.51
N LEU A 272 13.73 7.90 24.62
CA LEU A 272 13.25 8.62 23.45
C LEU A 272 12.49 9.87 23.87
N SER A 273 11.51 9.74 24.77
CA SER A 273 10.71 10.86 25.29
C SER A 273 11.58 11.97 25.87
N GLN A 274 12.60 11.62 26.67
CA GLN A 274 13.55 12.60 27.21
C GLN A 274 14.39 13.28 26.12
N THR A 275 14.79 12.53 25.09
CA THR A 275 15.60 13.04 23.98
C THR A 275 14.80 13.99 23.08
N VAL A 276 13.52 13.69 22.83
CA VAL A 276 12.65 14.53 22.00
C VAL A 276 12.03 15.70 22.77
N LEU A 277 11.96 15.62 24.11
CA LEU A 277 11.36 16.63 24.98
C LEU A 277 11.74 18.08 24.62
N PRO A 278 13.03 18.41 24.36
CA PRO A 278 13.43 19.79 24.04
C PRO A 278 12.87 20.32 22.71
N TYR A 279 12.37 19.44 21.85
CA TYR A 279 11.81 19.77 20.55
C TYR A 279 10.27 19.82 20.55
N LEU A 280 9.63 19.54 21.69
CA LEU A 280 8.18 19.51 21.84
C LEU A 280 7.66 20.79 22.49
N VAL A 281 6.48 21.23 22.04
CA VAL A 281 5.73 22.30 22.70
C VAL A 281 4.77 21.64 23.70
N PHE A 282 4.93 21.97 24.98
CA PHE A 282 3.99 21.58 26.02
C PHE A 282 3.03 22.73 26.30
N ASP A 283 1.74 22.44 26.29
CA ASP A 283 0.75 23.36 26.83
C ASP A 283 0.91 23.38 28.35
N THR A 284 1.27 24.54 28.91
CA THR A 284 1.41 24.74 30.36
C THR A 284 0.08 25.15 31.01
N ALA A 285 -1.03 25.15 30.27
CA ALA A 285 -2.33 25.36 30.88
C ALA A 285 -2.59 24.28 31.96
N PRO A 286 -3.03 24.69 33.18
CA PRO A 286 -3.31 23.73 34.24
C PRO A 286 -4.36 22.74 33.76
N SER A 287 -4.02 21.44 33.79
CA SER A 287 -4.98 20.39 33.49
C SER A 287 -6.22 20.56 34.39
N PRO A 288 -7.44 20.47 33.86
CA PRO A 288 -8.63 20.49 34.70
C PRO A 288 -8.49 19.39 35.76
N PRO A 289 -8.85 19.66 37.04
CA PRO A 289 -8.69 18.69 38.10
C PRO A 289 -9.37 17.40 37.70
N ALA A 290 -8.63 16.29 37.78
CA ALA A 290 -9.17 14.96 37.55
C ALA A 290 -10.43 14.81 38.42
N LYS A 291 -11.56 14.45 37.82
CA LYS A 291 -12.78 14.14 38.58
C LYS A 291 -12.44 12.97 39.50
N THR A 292 -12.33 13.25 40.78
CA THR A 292 -12.19 12.22 41.81
C THR A 292 -13.42 11.34 41.75
N GLU A 293 -13.24 10.06 41.48
CA GLU A 293 -14.26 9.02 41.73
C GLU A 293 -14.50 8.94 43.24
N ALA A 294 -15.38 9.79 43.76
CA ALA A 294 -15.88 9.72 45.12
C ALA A 294 -17.21 10.49 45.23
N ASP A 295 -18.25 10.02 44.54
CA ASP A 295 -19.63 10.18 45.03
C ASP A 295 -20.58 9.16 44.37
N THR A 296 -20.39 7.87 44.70
CA THR A 296 -21.41 6.83 44.47
C THR A 296 -21.61 6.02 45.76
N THR A 297 -21.73 6.70 46.89
CA THR A 297 -22.22 6.08 48.13
C THR A 297 -22.83 7.15 49.03
N ARG A 298 -24.08 7.53 48.73
CA ARG A 298 -25.10 7.98 49.68
C ARG A 298 -26.36 8.28 48.90
N ASP A 299 -27.24 7.28 48.87
CA ASP A 299 -28.70 7.44 48.80
C ASP A 299 -29.30 6.04 48.92
N ASN A 300 -29.16 5.46 50.12
CA ASN A 300 -30.02 4.39 50.58
C ASN A 300 -30.22 4.61 52.09
N GLU A 301 -31.46 4.47 52.54
CA GLU A 301 -32.04 4.94 53.83
C GLU A 301 -32.57 6.39 53.74
N THR A 302 -33.86 6.65 53.54
CA THR A 302 -34.93 6.29 54.46
C THR A 302 -36.27 6.31 53.71
N GLN A 303 -36.89 5.15 53.49
CA GLN A 303 -38.34 5.06 53.30
C GLN A 303 -38.93 4.81 54.69
N ASP A 304 -39.64 5.80 55.21
CA ASP A 304 -40.59 5.57 56.30
C ASP A 304 -41.94 6.19 55.94
N VAL A 305 -42.95 5.48 56.39
CA VAL A 305 -44.33 5.46 55.93
C VAL A 305 -45.13 6.55 56.62
N ASP A 306 -45.96 7.33 55.91
CA ASP A 306 -47.30 7.61 56.43
C ASP A 306 -48.33 8.03 55.36
N HIS A 307 -49.57 7.82 55.76
CA HIS A 307 -50.79 7.53 55.05
C HIS A 307 -51.55 8.70 54.41
N THR A 308 -52.43 8.31 53.46
CA THR A 308 -53.78 8.87 53.17
C THR A 308 -53.89 10.21 52.41
N HIS A 309 -54.82 10.43 51.48
CA HIS A 309 -56.21 9.96 51.34
C HIS A 309 -56.70 10.15 49.88
N GLY A 310 -57.84 9.51 49.54
CA GLY A 310 -58.48 9.41 48.21
C GLY A 310 -58.70 10.73 47.46
N GLY A 311 -59.01 10.74 46.16
CA GLY A 311 -59.58 9.72 45.30
C GLY A 311 -60.16 10.37 44.03
N ALA A 312 -60.74 9.51 43.18
CA ALA A 312 -61.57 9.80 42.00
C ALA A 312 -60.87 10.31 40.72
N GLY A 313 -60.79 9.43 39.71
CA GLY A 313 -60.62 9.79 38.29
C GLY A 313 -61.94 10.24 37.65
N PRO A 314 -62.21 10.02 36.35
CA PRO A 314 -61.34 9.58 35.24
C PRO A 314 -61.50 10.46 33.98
N GLY A 315 -60.71 10.24 32.92
CA GLY A 315 -60.99 10.87 31.61
C GLY A 315 -59.90 10.73 30.55
N ALA A 316 -59.89 9.60 29.84
CA ALA A 316 -59.26 9.49 28.51
C ALA A 316 -60.20 10.10 27.43
N PRO A 317 -59.83 10.13 26.13
CA PRO A 317 -58.57 10.48 25.46
C PRO A 317 -58.82 11.51 24.34
N ARG A 318 -57.78 12.06 23.68
CA ARG A 318 -57.94 12.54 22.29
C ARG A 318 -56.65 12.47 21.48
N LYS A 319 -56.71 11.61 20.45
CA LYS A 319 -55.86 11.61 19.26
C LYS A 319 -56.20 12.84 18.41
N THR A 320 -55.21 13.47 17.78
CA THR A 320 -55.39 14.15 16.49
C THR A 320 -54.16 13.94 15.60
N HIS A 321 -54.42 13.24 14.50
CA HIS A 321 -53.75 13.32 13.19
C HIS A 321 -53.60 14.78 12.73
N ASN A 322 -52.43 15.21 12.23
CA ASN A 322 -51.93 15.16 10.83
C ASN A 322 -52.14 16.53 10.12
N PRO A 323 -51.70 16.75 8.88
CA PRO A 323 -50.37 17.23 8.49
C PRO A 323 -50.39 18.56 7.71
N SER A 324 -49.22 19.11 7.43
CA SER A 324 -48.78 19.59 6.10
C SER A 324 -47.25 19.69 6.09
#